data_AF-R9MVR7-F1
#
_entry.id   AF-R9MVR7-F1
#
_cell.length_a   1.000
_cell.length_b   1.000
_cell.length_c   1.000
_cell.angle_alpha   90.00
_cell.angle_beta   90.00
_cell.angle_gamma   90.00
#
_symmetry.space_group_name_H-M   'P 1'
#
loop_
_entity.id
_entity.type
_entity.pdbx_description
1 polymer ?
#
loop_
_entity_poly.entity_id
_entity_poly.type
_entity_poly.pdbx_seq_one_letter_code
_entity_poly.pdbx_strand_id
1 'polypeptide(L)' 'MKEKLVKFTKPLLLACTALEIWVTIGVTSMLFFGEYEPPKKPVEE' A
#
# COMPACT_ATOMS: atom_id res chain seq x y z
N MET A 1 -9.40 1.64 33.15
CA MET A 1 -8.59 2.35 32.13
C MET A 1 -7.99 1.43 31.08
N LYS A 2 -7.38 0.28 31.46
CA LYS A 2 -6.76 -0.67 30.51
C LYS A 2 -7.71 -1.17 29.40
N GLU A 3 -8.95 -1.51 29.73
CA GLU A 3 -9.91 -2.00 28.72
C GLU A 3 -10.31 -0.96 27.67
N LYS A 4 -10.40 0.32 28.06
CA LYS A 4 -10.68 1.41 27.11
C LYS A 4 -9.50 1.59 26.15
N LEU A 5 -8.27 1.58 26.67
CA LEU A 5 -7.07 1.65 25.84
C LEU A 5 -6.99 0.48 24.86
N VAL A 6 -7.22 -0.76 25.31
CA VAL A 6 -7.20 -1.96 24.46
C VAL A 6 -8.29 -1.92 23.37
N LYS A 7 -9.45 -1.32 23.66
CA LYS A 7 -10.52 -1.12 22.66
C LYS A 7 -10.16 -0.11 21.57
N PHE A 8 -9.37 0.92 21.88
CA PHE A 8 -8.94 1.93 20.90
C PHE A 8 -7.66 1.54 20.16
N THR A 9 -6.74 0.81 20.79
CA THR A 9 -5.49 0.42 20.15
C THR A 9 -5.68 -0.60 19.03
N LYS A 10 -6.68 -1.48 19.13
CA LYS A 10 -6.99 -2.45 18.05
C LYS A 10 -7.36 -1.80 16.71
N PRO A 11 -8.37 -0.91 16.62
CA PRO A 11 -8.69 -0.23 15.38
C PRO A 11 -7.58 0.72 14.94
N LEU A 12 -6.84 1.32 15.89
CA LEU A 12 -5.70 2.17 15.57
C LEU A 12 -4.57 1.38 14.89
N LEU A 13 -4.21 0.22 15.43
CA LEU A 13 -3.22 -0.68 14.82
C LEU A 13 -3.65 -1.11 13.43
N LEU A 14 -4.92 -1.49 13.27
CA LEU A 14 -5.47 -1.85 11.96
C LEU A 14 -5.33 -0.70 10.95
N ALA A 15 -5.68 0.52 11.36
CA ALA A 15 -5.56 1.72 10.52
C ALA A 15 -4.10 2.01 10.15
N CYS A 16 -3.16 1.87 11.10
CA CYS A 16 -1.73 2.02 10.84
C CYS A 16 -1.24 0.98 9.84
N THR A 17 -1.59 -0.30 9.99
CA THR A 17 -1.18 -1.34 9.04
C THR A 17 -1.77 -1.13 7.66
N ALA A 18 -3.02 -0.68 7.56
CA ALA A 18 -3.64 -0.36 6.28
C ALA A 18 -2.94 0.83 5.59
N LEU A 19 -2.58 1.86 6.36
CA LEU A 19 -1.83 3.01 5.84
C LEU A 19 -0.44 2.60 5.37
N GLU A 20 0.26 1.77 6.14
CA GLU A 20 1.60 1.25 5.80
C GLU A 20 1.56 0.45 4.49
N ILE A 21 0.60 -0.46 4.35
CA ILE A 21 0.40 -1.23 3.11
C ILE A 21 0.14 -0.28 1.94
N TRP A 22 -0.74 0.71 2.12
CA TRP A 22 -1.10 1.65 1.06
C TRP A 22 0.08 2.47 0.57
N VAL A 23 0.83 3.07 1.50
CA VAL A 23 2.03 3.86 1.18
C VAL A 23 3.10 2.98 0.54
N THR A 24 3.31 1.77 1.07
CA THR A 24 4.30 0.83 0.54
C THR A 24 3.96 0.42 -0.88
N ILE A 25 2.69 0.09 -1.17
CA ILE A 25 2.25 -0.24 -2.54
C ILE A 25 2.50 0.94 -3.48
N GLY A 26 2.16 2.17 -3.08
CA GLY A 26 2.38 3.36 -3.90
C GLY A 26 3.86 3.58 -4.23
N VAL A 27 4.73 3.56 -3.20
CA VAL A 27 6.18 3.72 -3.36
C VAL A 27 6.78 2.60 -4.20
N THR A 28 6.41 1.35 -3.92
CA THR A 28 6.89 0.17 -4.66
C THR A 28 6.47 0.27 -6.13
N SER A 29 5.21 0.64 -6.39
CA SER A 29 4.71 0.80 -7.76
C SER A 29 5.49 1.88 -8.51
N MET A 30 5.80 3.00 -7.85
CA MET A 30 6.62 4.06 -8.45
C MET A 30 8.04 3.60 -8.73
N LEU A 31 8.67 2.85 -7.82
CA LEU A 31 10.04 2.35 -7.99
C LEU A 31 10.16 1.30 -9.11
N PHE A 32 9.20 0.38 -9.20
CA PHE A 32 9.27 -0.74 -10.15
C PHE A 32 8.62 -0.42 -11.51
N PHE A 33 7.62 0.46 -11.54
CA PHE A 33 6.84 0.76 -12.75
C PHE A 33 6.84 2.25 -13.14
N GLY A 34 7.50 3.13 -12.39
CA GLY A 34 7.55 4.57 -12.74
C GLY A 34 8.16 4.85 -14.11
N GLU A 35 9.15 4.05 -14.51
CA GLU A 35 9.81 4.12 -15.81
C GLU A 35 9.34 3.00 -16.77
N TYR A 36 8.29 2.25 -16.41
CA TYR A 36 7.80 1.19 -17.28
C TYR A 36 7.10 1.80 -18.49
N GLU A 37 7.78 1.77 -19.63
CA GLU A 37 7.21 2.21 -20.89
C GLU A 37 6.22 1.12 -21.38
N PRO A 38 4.91 1.38 -21.43
CA PRO A 38 3.95 0.39 -21.91
C PRO A 38 4.23 0.07 -23.38
N PRO A 39 4.04 -1.20 -23.80
CA PRO A 39 4.37 -1.63 -25.15
C PRO A 39 3.65 -0.78 -26.20
N LYS A 40 4.42 -0.12 -27.08
CA LYS A 40 3.90 0.87 -28.03
C LYS A 40 3.15 0.29 -29.24
N LYS A 41 3.08 -1.02 -29.41
CA LYS A 41 2.29 -1.71 -30.45
C LYS A 41 1.92 -3.11 -29.93
N PRO A 42 0.82 -3.72 -30.41
CA PRO A 42 0.65 -5.15 -30.22
C PRO A 42 1.87 -5.84 -30.83
N VAL A 43 2.46 -6.78 -30.09
CA VAL A 43 3.42 -7.72 -30.64
C VAL A 43 2.64 -8.52 -31.68
N GLU A 44 2.79 -8.17 -32.95
CA GLU A 44 2.36 -9.04 -34.05
C GLU A 44 3.32 -10.23 -34.03
N GLU A 45 2.81 -11.39 -33.61
CA GLU A 45 3.46 -12.71 -33.73
C GLU A 45 3.61 -13.14 -35.19
#